data_AF-A0A4Q4VKJ0-F1
#
_entry.id   AF-A0A4Q4VKJ0-F1
#
_cell.length_a   1.000
_cell.length_b   1.000
_cell.length_c   1.000
_cell.angle_alpha   90.00
_cell.angle_beta   90.00
_cell.angle_gamma   90.00
#
_symmetry.space_group_name_H-M   'P 1'
#
loop_
_entity.id
_entity.type
_entity.pdbx_description
1 polymer ?
#
loop_
_entity_poly.entity_id
_entity_poly.type
_entity_poly.pdbx_seq_one_letter_code
_entity_poly.pdbx_strand_id
1 'polypeptide(L)'
;MSATTSNTICSGWLRIFSSQKNAGKDTWMAIILNKVNRGHLDQMEQLGYPGSKWREVLPVEPVCIDNSHSGIAVLSWRWDTHEKGYGSRNLLAAIIQAKNEGYRHLLADVVSVDQDQSDTDVLLDQVARFSELYSTLPVIAAYDMQDCQLIDTMRRPWIVNEIQLYRHNRSSVTYVSHQPNQGAQLDSFAPVRALALMGSVQGAMGSPNQGYMLGSDLVKYQFGDCLERVWATGLTNTLLRMIEGKAGMHDISDLRYIMPQYAAVLRAAFDKMPRQDYLMTAAILSAIESDQEVVVSDETFASTSLSADMFKWYGFNKVPRSERQATSTIHQYIITLGKTIVARLVDDTNSSGFWGHGRATFQIAIGAEKSVCSALGMATASVQRKKARGRRKPKEKKGVRWLRTFTIASVDLDAERIVDSTTFLR
;
A
#
# COMPACT_ATOMS: atom_id res chain seq x y z
N MET A 1 11.27 59.13 5.64
CA MET A 1 12.38 58.22 5.26
C MET A 1 11.79 56.82 5.09
N SER A 2 12.09 56.24 3.93
CA SER A 2 11.66 55.00 3.27
C SER A 2 10.78 53.98 4.02
N ALA A 3 9.67 53.64 3.38
CA ALA A 3 9.07 52.31 3.36
C ALA A 3 9.56 51.57 2.10
N THR A 4 9.93 50.28 2.21
CA THR A 4 9.76 49.30 1.13
C THR A 4 9.93 47.84 1.59
N THR A 5 8.85 47.08 1.43
CA THR A 5 8.74 45.70 0.90
C THR A 5 9.53 44.53 1.53
N SER A 6 8.80 43.68 2.23
CA SER A 6 8.99 42.22 2.26
C SER A 6 7.63 41.57 2.57
N ASN A 7 6.94 41.06 1.53
CA ASN A 7 5.84 40.09 1.63
C ASN A 7 5.24 39.80 0.23
N THR A 8 5.96 39.07 -0.64
CA THR A 8 5.37 38.60 -1.92
C THR A 8 6.08 37.40 -2.58
N ILE A 9 6.39 36.30 -1.85
CA ILE A 9 6.95 35.10 -2.52
C ILE A 9 6.20 33.77 -2.24
N CYS A 10 5.39 33.63 -1.19
CA CYS A 10 4.75 32.33 -0.90
C CYS A 10 3.37 32.07 -1.55
N SER A 11 2.80 32.98 -2.35
CA SER A 11 1.45 32.80 -2.92
C SER A 11 1.39 32.18 -4.32
N GLY A 12 2.52 31.94 -4.98
CA GLY A 12 2.59 31.38 -6.34
C GLY A 12 2.51 29.86 -6.44
N TRP A 13 2.85 29.14 -5.38
CA TRP A 13 3.02 27.67 -5.39
C TRP A 13 1.71 26.90 -5.17
N LEU A 14 0.70 27.55 -4.57
CA LEU A 14 -0.60 26.95 -4.22
C LEU A 14 -1.53 26.67 -5.42
N ARG A 15 -1.24 27.18 -6.62
CA ARG A 15 -2.09 26.99 -7.82
C ARG A 15 -1.72 25.80 -8.70
N ILE A 16 -0.60 25.13 -8.43
CA ILE A 16 -0.05 24.07 -9.30
C ILE A 16 -0.47 22.66 -8.85
N PHE A 17 -1.09 22.55 -7.68
CA PHE A 17 -1.56 21.26 -7.13
C PHE A 17 -3.02 20.94 -7.43
N SER A 18 -3.78 21.90 -7.97
CA SER A 18 -5.17 21.65 -8.29
C SER A 18 -5.28 20.85 -9.58
N SER A 19 -5.94 19.70 -9.54
CA SER A 19 -6.76 19.32 -10.69
C SER A 19 -7.68 20.53 -10.94
N GLN A 20 -7.49 21.27 -12.02
CA GLN A 20 -8.53 22.20 -12.43
C GLN A 20 -9.58 21.37 -13.13
N LYS A 21 -10.79 21.30 -12.55
CA LYS A 21 -11.98 20.84 -13.27
C LYS A 21 -12.30 21.85 -14.37
N ASN A 22 -11.48 21.89 -15.41
CA ASN A 22 -11.79 22.59 -16.64
C ASN A 22 -12.48 21.57 -17.54
N ALA A 23 -13.79 21.76 -17.76
CA ALA A 23 -14.57 21.00 -18.75
C ALA A 23 -14.56 19.46 -18.58
N GLY A 24 -14.55 18.96 -17.34
CA GLY A 24 -14.69 17.51 -17.06
C GLY A 24 -13.44 16.67 -17.32
N LYS A 25 -12.26 17.29 -17.37
CA LYS A 25 -10.97 16.64 -17.59
C LYS A 25 -10.08 16.75 -16.36
N ASP A 26 -9.49 15.62 -15.95
CA ASP A 26 -8.57 15.54 -14.82
C ASP A 26 -7.14 15.77 -15.32
N THR A 27 -6.55 16.89 -14.88
CA THR A 27 -5.19 17.30 -15.23
C THR A 27 -4.24 17.03 -14.08
N TRP A 28 -3.13 16.36 -14.37
CA TRP A 28 -2.10 15.97 -13.40
C TRP A 28 -0.70 16.35 -13.89
N MET A 29 0.21 16.68 -12.99
CA MET A 29 1.61 16.91 -13.35
C MET A 29 2.29 15.57 -13.68
N ALA A 30 2.93 15.49 -14.84
CA ALA A 30 3.64 14.30 -15.31
C ALA A 30 5.09 14.61 -15.66
N ILE A 31 5.99 13.64 -15.48
CA ILE A 31 7.35 13.67 -16.00
C ILE A 31 7.29 13.42 -17.51
N ILE A 32 7.99 14.25 -18.29
CA ILE A 32 8.06 14.17 -19.76
C ILE A 32 9.24 13.28 -20.16
N LEU A 33 8.99 12.00 -20.35
CA LEU A 33 10.03 10.96 -20.45
C LEU A 33 11.01 11.17 -21.61
N ASN A 34 10.54 11.70 -22.75
CA ASN A 34 11.40 11.96 -23.91
C ASN A 34 12.32 13.19 -23.74
N LYS A 35 12.04 14.05 -22.75
CA LYS A 35 12.89 15.19 -22.38
C LYS A 35 13.88 14.82 -21.27
N VAL A 36 13.67 13.70 -20.56
CA VAL A 36 14.63 13.21 -19.56
C VAL A 36 15.85 12.61 -20.26
N ASN A 37 17.02 13.13 -19.91
CA ASN A 37 18.33 12.74 -20.46
C ASN A 37 19.30 12.48 -19.30
N ARG A 38 20.48 11.90 -19.60
CA ARG A 38 21.51 11.57 -18.62
C ARG A 38 21.88 12.75 -17.72
N GLY A 39 21.99 13.96 -18.29
CA GLY A 39 22.35 15.15 -17.51
C GLY A 39 21.35 15.50 -16.41
N HIS A 40 20.05 15.32 -16.63
CA HIS A 40 19.06 15.45 -15.56
C HIS A 40 19.27 14.40 -14.47
N LEU A 41 19.60 13.16 -14.86
CA LEU A 41 19.82 12.05 -13.93
C LEU A 41 21.12 12.24 -13.12
N ASP A 42 22.19 12.68 -13.77
CA ASP A 42 23.46 13.04 -13.13
C ASP A 42 23.29 14.22 -12.16
N GLN A 43 22.53 15.25 -12.56
CA GLN A 43 22.26 16.40 -11.70
C GLN A 43 21.44 15.96 -10.48
N MET A 44 20.47 15.08 -10.66
CA MET A 44 19.74 14.50 -9.55
C MET A 44 20.71 13.77 -8.61
N GLU A 45 21.61 12.94 -9.14
CA GLU A 45 22.63 12.20 -8.37
C GLU A 45 23.58 13.12 -7.59
N GLN A 46 24.14 14.14 -8.24
CA GLN A 46 25.05 15.11 -7.64
C GLN A 46 24.39 15.94 -6.52
N LEU A 47 23.12 16.29 -6.68
CA LEU A 47 22.36 17.01 -5.65
C LEU A 47 21.90 16.11 -4.50
N GLY A 48 22.19 14.80 -4.57
CA GLY A 48 21.65 13.82 -3.65
C GLY A 48 20.12 13.85 -3.66
N TYR A 49 19.51 13.80 -4.85
CA TYR A 49 18.10 14.08 -5.17
C TYR A 49 17.27 14.59 -3.96
N PRO A 50 17.23 15.92 -3.74
CA PRO A 50 16.75 16.48 -2.49
C PRO A 50 15.23 16.36 -2.39
N GLY A 51 14.70 15.24 -1.90
CA GLY A 51 13.27 15.06 -1.63
C GLY A 51 12.35 15.66 -2.70
N SER A 52 11.57 16.67 -2.30
CA SER A 52 10.60 17.43 -3.13
C SER A 52 11.15 18.18 -4.35
N LYS A 53 12.47 18.29 -4.49
CA LYS A 53 13.11 19.07 -5.56
C LYS A 53 13.34 18.32 -6.86
N TRP A 54 12.93 17.05 -6.97
CA TRP A 54 13.04 16.32 -8.23
C TRP A 54 12.35 17.04 -9.40
N ARG A 55 11.33 17.87 -9.12
CA ARG A 55 10.63 18.71 -10.11
C ARG A 55 11.45 19.91 -10.61
N GLU A 56 12.46 20.32 -9.85
CA GLU A 56 13.40 21.37 -10.26
C GLU A 56 14.41 20.83 -11.30
N VAL A 57 14.62 19.51 -11.31
CA VAL A 57 15.58 18.84 -12.19
C VAL A 57 14.89 18.13 -13.37
N LEU A 58 13.75 17.46 -13.12
CA LEU A 58 13.05 16.71 -14.15
C LEU A 58 12.08 17.60 -14.94
N PRO A 59 12.03 17.46 -16.28
CA PRO A 59 11.04 18.14 -17.09
C PRO A 59 9.64 17.61 -16.77
N VAL A 60 8.76 18.50 -16.29
CA VAL A 60 7.37 18.18 -15.94
C VAL A 60 6.38 19.09 -16.66
N GLU A 61 5.20 18.57 -17.00
CA GLU A 61 4.09 19.35 -17.56
C GLU A 61 2.73 18.84 -17.06
N PRO A 62 1.69 19.70 -17.05
CA PRO A 62 0.33 19.25 -16.82
C PRO A 62 -0.18 18.41 -17.99
N VAL A 63 -0.67 17.21 -17.70
CA VAL A 63 -1.25 16.26 -18.65
C VAL A 63 -2.70 16.00 -18.30
N CYS A 64 -3.57 16.12 -19.30
CA CYS A 64 -4.97 15.72 -19.19
C CYS A 64 -5.08 14.21 -19.43
N ILE A 65 -5.68 13.48 -18.49
CA ILE A 65 -6.03 12.08 -18.70
C ILE A 65 -7.34 12.04 -19.49
N ASP A 66 -7.24 11.75 -20.79
CA ASP A 66 -8.40 11.48 -21.64
C ASP A 66 -8.60 9.98 -21.86
N ASN A 67 -9.70 9.59 -22.50
CA ASN A 67 -10.08 8.18 -22.69
C ASN A 67 -9.06 7.34 -23.50
N SER A 68 -8.07 7.95 -24.16
CA SER A 68 -7.12 7.20 -24.99
C SER A 68 -5.97 6.59 -24.18
N HIS A 69 -5.67 7.10 -22.97
CA HIS A 69 -4.59 6.69 -22.04
C HIS A 69 -3.20 6.38 -22.69
N SER A 70 -3.01 6.69 -23.97
CA SER A 70 -1.93 6.13 -24.77
C SER A 70 -0.60 6.84 -24.47
N GLY A 71 0.36 6.08 -23.95
CA GLY A 71 1.67 6.61 -23.57
C GLY A 71 1.70 7.30 -22.20
N ILE A 72 0.71 7.06 -21.33
CA ILE A 72 0.72 7.53 -19.94
C ILE A 72 0.81 6.30 -19.02
N ALA A 73 1.72 6.35 -18.05
CA ALA A 73 1.79 5.41 -16.94
C ALA A 73 1.73 6.13 -15.59
N VAL A 74 1.31 5.42 -14.54
CA VAL A 74 1.35 5.89 -13.16
C VAL A 74 2.47 5.20 -12.39
N LEU A 75 3.18 5.98 -11.57
CA LEU A 75 4.31 5.52 -10.79
C LEU A 75 3.88 5.21 -9.36
N SER A 76 4.06 3.96 -8.95
CA SER A 76 3.91 3.47 -7.58
C SER A 76 5.31 3.28 -6.99
N TRP A 77 5.82 4.24 -6.21
CA TRP A 77 7.22 4.23 -5.82
C TRP A 77 7.46 4.79 -4.43
N ARG A 78 8.57 4.41 -3.79
CA ARG A 78 9.05 5.01 -2.53
C ARG A 78 10.55 5.23 -2.56
N TRP A 79 11.01 6.09 -1.67
CA TRP A 79 12.43 6.30 -1.42
C TRP A 79 13.11 5.00 -0.97
N ASP A 80 14.24 4.71 -1.59
CA ASP A 80 15.09 3.53 -1.40
C ASP A 80 16.11 3.68 -0.27
N THR A 81 16.22 4.87 0.34
CA THR A 81 17.10 5.14 1.50
C THR A 81 16.39 5.98 2.55
N HIS A 82 16.91 5.93 3.79
CA HIS A 82 16.46 6.77 4.91
C HIS A 82 17.24 8.08 5.03
N GLU A 83 18.30 8.25 4.25
CA GLU A 83 19.22 9.37 4.38
C GLU A 83 18.63 10.62 3.71
N LYS A 84 18.60 11.72 4.45
CA LYS A 84 18.12 13.01 3.92
C LYS A 84 19.10 13.53 2.88
N GLY A 85 18.59 13.96 1.73
CA GLY A 85 19.42 14.47 0.66
C GLY A 85 20.14 13.38 -0.10
N TYR A 86 19.49 12.22 -0.31
CA TYR A 86 19.90 11.25 -1.32
C TYR A 86 18.85 11.01 -2.37
N GLY A 87 19.39 10.53 -3.48
CA GLY A 87 18.65 10.14 -4.63
C GLY A 87 17.68 9.02 -4.48
N SER A 88 16.55 9.09 -5.19
CA SER A 88 15.79 7.88 -5.39
C SER A 88 16.21 7.13 -6.64
N ARG A 89 16.87 6.00 -6.41
CA ARG A 89 17.19 5.04 -7.45
C ARG A 89 15.94 4.32 -7.96
N ASN A 90 14.90 4.17 -7.12
CA ASN A 90 13.60 3.67 -7.54
C ASN A 90 12.95 4.57 -8.61
N LEU A 91 12.97 5.89 -8.42
CA LEU A 91 12.46 6.84 -9.42
C LEU A 91 13.24 6.76 -10.74
N LEU A 92 14.57 6.71 -10.67
CA LEU A 92 15.42 6.56 -11.85
C LEU A 92 15.14 5.25 -12.60
N ALA A 93 15.09 4.12 -11.88
CA ALA A 93 14.78 2.81 -12.46
C ALA A 93 13.42 2.82 -13.18
N ALA A 94 12.41 3.44 -12.56
CA ALA A 94 11.09 3.60 -13.15
C ALA A 94 11.07 4.47 -14.40
N ILE A 95 11.85 5.56 -14.44
CA ILE A 95 11.99 6.39 -15.64
C ILE A 95 12.63 5.61 -16.79
N ILE A 96 13.71 4.86 -16.53
CA ILE A 96 14.37 4.02 -17.52
C ILE A 96 13.39 2.98 -18.08
N GLN A 97 12.68 2.26 -17.19
CA GLN A 97 11.68 1.28 -17.61
C GLN A 97 10.52 1.90 -18.39
N ALA A 98 10.01 3.05 -17.94
CA ALA A 98 8.90 3.71 -18.61
C ALA A 98 9.29 4.19 -20.03
N LYS A 99 10.52 4.67 -20.21
CA LYS A 99 11.08 4.98 -21.54
C LYS A 99 11.20 3.74 -22.41
N ASN A 100 11.68 2.63 -21.86
CA ASN A 100 11.81 1.36 -22.57
C ASN A 100 10.45 0.79 -23.04
N GLU A 101 9.40 0.96 -22.24
CA GLU A 101 8.02 0.60 -22.62
C GLU A 101 7.35 1.61 -23.58
N GLY A 102 8.03 2.71 -23.94
CA GLY A 102 7.53 3.69 -24.89
C GLY A 102 6.47 4.65 -24.33
N TYR A 103 6.36 4.78 -23.00
CA TYR A 103 5.52 5.84 -22.43
C TYR A 103 6.15 7.20 -22.69
N ARG A 104 5.28 8.21 -22.85
CA ARG A 104 5.64 9.61 -23.02
C ARG A 104 5.59 10.36 -21.71
N HIS A 105 4.66 9.97 -20.84
CA HIS A 105 4.36 10.64 -19.58
C HIS A 105 4.32 9.65 -18.42
N LEU A 106 4.98 10.01 -17.32
CA LEU A 106 4.93 9.25 -16.07
C LEU A 106 4.32 10.12 -14.96
N LEU A 107 3.15 9.72 -14.47
CA LEU A 107 2.44 10.39 -13.38
C LEU A 107 3.03 9.91 -12.05
N ALA A 108 3.64 10.82 -11.30
CA ALA A 108 4.20 10.53 -9.99
C ALA A 108 3.37 11.19 -8.89
N ASP A 109 2.97 10.41 -7.89
CA ASP A 109 2.24 10.91 -6.74
C ASP A 109 3.12 11.83 -5.88
N VAL A 110 2.73 13.09 -5.74
CA VAL A 110 3.45 14.10 -4.93
C VAL A 110 2.77 14.36 -3.60
N VAL A 111 1.59 13.79 -3.36
CA VAL A 111 0.99 13.88 -2.02
C VAL A 111 1.80 13.07 -0.99
N SER A 112 2.63 12.14 -1.46
CA SER A 112 3.66 11.48 -0.64
C SER A 112 4.87 12.37 -0.28
N VAL A 113 4.93 13.62 -0.76
CA VAL A 113 6.12 14.48 -0.70
C VAL A 113 5.86 15.89 -0.15
N ASP A 114 4.65 16.45 -0.28
CA ASP A 114 4.32 17.79 0.25
C ASP A 114 2.94 17.80 0.93
N GLN A 115 2.94 17.73 2.26
CA GLN A 115 1.75 17.65 3.12
C GLN A 115 1.49 18.95 3.88
N ASP A 116 2.22 20.04 3.57
CA ASP A 116 2.10 21.34 4.24
C ASP A 116 0.85 22.14 3.79
N GLN A 117 -0.07 21.50 3.06
CA GLN A 117 -1.32 22.15 2.64
C GLN A 117 -2.27 22.33 3.83
N SER A 118 -2.74 23.56 4.02
CA SER A 118 -3.67 23.95 5.08
C SER A 118 -5.10 23.46 4.89
N ASP A 119 -5.46 22.95 3.70
CA ASP A 119 -6.80 22.44 3.38
C ASP A 119 -6.80 20.91 3.30
N THR A 120 -7.05 20.27 4.44
CA THR A 120 -7.05 18.80 4.58
C THR A 120 -8.10 18.12 3.69
N ASP A 121 -9.24 18.76 3.42
CA ASP A 121 -10.33 18.16 2.63
C ASP A 121 -10.01 18.18 1.14
N VAL A 122 -9.39 19.25 0.65
CA VAL A 122 -8.89 19.31 -0.73
C VAL A 122 -7.79 18.27 -0.95
N LEU A 123 -6.88 18.11 0.01
CA LEU A 123 -5.82 17.11 -0.09
C LEU A 123 -6.38 15.68 -0.06
N LEU A 124 -7.39 15.41 0.77
CA LEU A 124 -8.10 14.12 0.79
C LEU A 124 -8.73 13.78 -0.56
N ASP A 125 -9.43 14.73 -1.19
CA ASP A 125 -10.02 14.52 -2.53
C ASP A 125 -8.94 14.27 -3.59
N GLN A 126 -7.83 15.01 -3.54
CA GLN A 126 -6.71 14.83 -4.47
C GLN A 126 -6.07 13.45 -4.34
N VAL A 127 -5.78 12.98 -3.12
CA VAL A 127 -5.24 11.63 -2.90
C VAL A 127 -6.20 10.56 -3.39
N ALA A 128 -7.48 10.70 -3.05
CA ALA A 128 -8.49 9.73 -3.46
C ALA A 128 -8.57 9.63 -4.99
N ARG A 129 -8.55 10.76 -5.70
CA ARG A 129 -8.62 10.80 -7.17
C ARG A 129 -7.33 10.34 -7.84
N PHE A 130 -6.17 10.67 -7.29
CA PHE A 130 -4.91 10.11 -7.80
C PHE A 130 -4.87 8.59 -7.60
N SER A 131 -5.36 8.10 -6.47
CA SER A 131 -5.40 6.68 -6.15
C SER A 131 -6.23 5.86 -7.15
N GLU A 132 -7.27 6.45 -7.75
CA GLU A 132 -8.06 5.80 -8.80
C GLU A 132 -7.21 5.47 -10.05
N LEU A 133 -6.15 6.22 -10.31
CA LEU A 133 -5.27 6.01 -11.47
C LEU A 133 -4.52 4.67 -11.40
N TYR A 134 -4.19 4.19 -10.20
CA TYR A 134 -3.57 2.88 -10.00
C TYR A 134 -4.47 1.73 -10.45
N SER A 135 -5.79 1.93 -10.54
CA SER A 135 -6.72 0.91 -11.02
C SER A 135 -6.99 0.98 -12.53
N THR A 136 -6.57 2.04 -13.21
CA THR A 136 -6.96 2.31 -14.61
C THR A 136 -5.79 2.43 -15.59
N LEU A 137 -4.68 3.03 -15.17
CA LEU A 137 -3.50 3.25 -16.02
C LEU A 137 -2.46 2.15 -15.86
N PRO A 138 -1.58 1.92 -16.85
CA PRO A 138 -0.37 1.13 -16.66
C PRO A 138 0.41 1.58 -15.41
N VAL A 139 0.80 0.64 -14.55
CA VAL A 139 1.54 0.93 -13.31
C VAL A 139 2.99 0.53 -13.47
N ILE A 140 3.92 1.45 -13.17
CA ILE A 140 5.32 1.12 -12.92
C ILE A 140 5.56 1.16 -11.41
N ALA A 141 5.95 0.04 -10.82
CA ALA A 141 6.17 -0.14 -9.39
C ALA A 141 7.67 -0.27 -9.09
N ALA A 142 8.19 0.55 -8.17
CA ALA A 142 9.60 0.54 -7.76
C ALA A 142 9.71 0.69 -6.24
N TYR A 143 10.08 -0.39 -5.55
CA TYR A 143 10.06 -0.49 -4.08
C TYR A 143 11.35 -1.03 -3.49
N ASP A 144 12.44 -1.07 -4.26
CA ASP A 144 13.69 -1.56 -3.73
C ASP A 144 14.14 -0.67 -2.57
N MET A 145 14.73 -1.27 -1.55
CA MET A 145 15.19 -0.50 -0.39
C MET A 145 16.46 -1.10 0.17
N GLN A 146 17.47 -0.25 0.36
CA GLN A 146 18.75 -0.69 0.87
C GLN A 146 18.61 -1.24 2.30
N ASP A 147 19.31 -2.35 2.58
CA ASP A 147 19.38 -3.01 3.90
C ASP A 147 18.04 -3.44 4.50
N CYS A 148 16.98 -3.51 3.69
CA CYS A 148 15.64 -3.95 4.10
C CYS A 148 15.18 -5.15 3.29
N GLN A 149 14.42 -6.05 3.93
CA GLN A 149 13.74 -7.11 3.19
C GLN A 149 12.60 -6.50 2.36
N LEU A 150 12.40 -7.02 1.14
CA LEU A 150 11.37 -6.51 0.24
C LEU A 150 9.98 -6.56 0.87
N ILE A 151 9.66 -7.65 1.58
CA ILE A 151 8.36 -7.82 2.23
C ILE A 151 8.09 -6.73 3.28
N ASP A 152 9.08 -6.36 4.09
CA ASP A 152 8.94 -5.27 5.07
C ASP A 152 8.68 -3.93 4.38
N THR A 153 9.32 -3.70 3.24
CA THR A 153 9.08 -2.52 2.42
C THR A 153 7.68 -2.52 1.83
N MET A 154 7.27 -3.60 1.18
CA MET A 154 5.93 -3.76 0.59
C MET A 154 4.82 -3.75 1.64
N ARG A 155 5.14 -4.02 2.91
CA ARG A 155 4.23 -3.94 4.05
C ARG A 155 4.05 -2.53 4.61
N ARG A 156 4.70 -1.50 4.05
CA ARG A 156 4.42 -0.10 4.41
C ARG A 156 2.98 0.28 4.00
N PRO A 157 2.22 1.04 4.82
CA PRO A 157 0.80 1.29 4.58
C PRO A 157 0.49 1.87 3.20
N TRP A 158 1.27 2.86 2.77
CA TRP A 158 1.08 3.50 1.48
C TRP A 158 1.31 2.52 0.31
N ILE A 159 2.33 1.66 0.39
CA ILE A 159 2.61 0.65 -0.64
C ILE A 159 1.52 -0.42 -0.66
N VAL A 160 1.07 -0.89 0.51
CA VAL A 160 -0.05 -1.84 0.59
C VAL A 160 -1.31 -1.25 -0.02
N ASN A 161 -1.63 0.02 0.26
CA ASN A 161 -2.78 0.68 -0.33
C ASN A 161 -2.72 0.68 -1.87
N GLU A 162 -1.60 1.10 -2.45
CA GLU A 162 -1.38 1.11 -3.90
C GLU A 162 -1.48 -0.30 -4.49
N ILE A 163 -0.83 -1.30 -3.87
CA ILE A 163 -0.91 -2.70 -4.26
C ILE A 163 -2.35 -3.21 -4.32
N GLN A 164 -3.18 -2.85 -3.34
CA GLN A 164 -4.59 -3.23 -3.35
C GLN A 164 -5.37 -2.54 -4.47
N LEU A 165 -5.05 -1.28 -4.77
CA LEU A 165 -5.71 -0.52 -5.84
C LEU A 165 -5.40 -1.09 -7.21
N TYR A 166 -4.15 -1.48 -7.49
CA TYR A 166 -3.80 -2.08 -8.78
C TYR A 166 -4.03 -3.61 -8.87
N ARG A 167 -4.51 -4.26 -7.79
CA ARG A 167 -4.96 -5.67 -7.83
C ARG A 167 -6.01 -5.95 -8.91
N HIS A 168 -6.86 -4.97 -9.17
CA HIS A 168 -7.92 -5.07 -10.17
C HIS A 168 -7.65 -4.25 -11.43
N ASN A 169 -6.44 -3.71 -11.57
CA ASN A 169 -6.02 -3.02 -12.77
C ASN A 169 -6.12 -3.96 -13.98
N ARG A 170 -6.67 -3.43 -15.07
CA ARG A 170 -6.86 -4.14 -16.33
C ARG A 170 -5.78 -3.86 -17.37
N SER A 171 -4.95 -2.86 -17.10
CA SER A 171 -3.76 -2.50 -17.87
C SER A 171 -2.56 -3.33 -17.42
N SER A 172 -1.34 -2.94 -17.81
CA SER A 172 -0.10 -3.58 -17.36
C SER A 172 0.32 -3.14 -15.96
N VAL A 173 0.98 -4.04 -15.24
CA VAL A 173 1.72 -3.73 -14.01
C VAL A 173 3.16 -4.22 -14.19
N THR A 174 4.10 -3.29 -14.18
CA THR A 174 5.53 -3.59 -14.26
C THR A 174 6.17 -3.29 -12.92
N TYR A 175 6.83 -4.28 -12.31
CA TYR A 175 7.75 -4.04 -11.21
C TYR A 175 9.18 -3.91 -11.76
N VAL A 176 9.90 -2.90 -11.29
CA VAL A 176 11.27 -2.62 -11.68
C VAL A 176 12.18 -2.64 -10.46
N SER A 177 13.26 -3.40 -10.55
CA SER A 177 14.29 -3.52 -9.52
C SER A 177 15.62 -2.99 -10.03
N HIS A 178 16.39 -2.36 -9.15
CA HIS A 178 17.75 -1.91 -9.39
C HIS A 178 18.75 -2.46 -8.35
N GLN A 179 18.27 -3.18 -7.34
CA GLN A 179 19.10 -3.83 -6.34
C GLN A 179 19.37 -5.29 -6.73
N PRO A 180 20.64 -5.72 -6.78
CA PRO A 180 20.98 -7.13 -6.78
C PRO A 180 20.35 -7.81 -5.56
N ASN A 181 19.64 -8.91 -5.79
CA ASN A 181 18.97 -9.73 -4.78
C ASN A 181 17.64 -9.22 -4.17
N GLN A 182 16.97 -8.27 -4.83
CA GLN A 182 15.58 -7.90 -4.45
C GLN A 182 14.56 -8.39 -5.48
N GLY A 183 13.42 -7.70 -5.63
CA GLY A 183 12.18 -8.30 -6.12
C GLY A 183 12.20 -8.96 -7.50
N ALA A 184 13.18 -8.64 -8.34
CA ALA A 184 13.37 -9.26 -9.65
C ALA A 184 14.21 -10.55 -9.63
N GLN A 185 14.76 -10.93 -8.47
CA GLN A 185 15.44 -12.21 -8.29
C GLN A 185 14.42 -13.34 -8.10
N LEU A 186 14.78 -14.52 -8.61
CA LEU A 186 14.10 -15.76 -8.26
C LEU A 186 14.24 -16.02 -6.76
N ASP A 187 13.12 -16.22 -6.07
CA ASP A 187 13.12 -16.69 -4.69
C ASP A 187 13.62 -18.15 -4.69
N SER A 188 14.76 -18.40 -4.07
CA SER A 188 15.38 -19.72 -3.97
C SER A 188 14.49 -20.73 -3.24
N PHE A 189 13.53 -20.26 -2.43
CA PHE A 189 12.52 -21.07 -1.77
C PHE A 189 11.22 -21.17 -2.54
N ALA A 190 11.06 -20.46 -3.66
CA ALA A 190 9.84 -20.49 -4.46
C ALA A 190 9.41 -21.88 -4.92
N PRO A 191 10.29 -22.84 -5.29
CA PRO A 191 9.84 -24.17 -5.70
C PRO A 191 9.18 -24.95 -4.55
N VAL A 192 9.75 -24.85 -3.34
CA VAL A 192 9.22 -25.51 -2.13
C VAL A 192 7.93 -24.84 -1.68
N ARG A 193 7.88 -23.50 -1.72
CA ARG A 193 6.65 -22.74 -1.45
C ARG A 193 5.58 -23.06 -2.48
N ALA A 194 5.88 -23.00 -3.78
CA ALA A 194 4.96 -23.37 -4.87
C ALA A 194 4.39 -24.80 -4.69
N LEU A 195 5.20 -25.76 -4.25
CA LEU A 195 4.76 -27.11 -3.93
C LEU A 195 3.85 -27.17 -2.69
N ALA A 196 4.20 -26.48 -1.59
CA ALA A 196 3.33 -26.36 -0.41
C ALA A 196 1.99 -25.66 -0.73
N LEU A 197 2.04 -24.68 -1.63
CA LEU A 197 0.89 -23.97 -2.17
C LEU A 197 0.02 -24.90 -3.04
N MET A 198 0.61 -25.84 -3.79
CA MET A 198 -0.15 -26.80 -4.61
C MET A 198 -0.78 -27.92 -3.76
N GLY A 199 -0.10 -28.38 -2.70
CA GLY A 199 -0.60 -29.42 -1.79
C GLY A 199 -1.77 -28.96 -0.91
N SER A 200 -1.86 -27.67 -0.59
CA SER A 200 -2.95 -27.09 0.22
C SER A 200 -4.25 -26.86 -0.56
N VAL A 201 -4.22 -26.87 -1.89
CA VAL A 201 -5.43 -26.79 -2.76
C VAL A 201 -6.30 -28.05 -2.63
N GLN A 202 -5.71 -29.22 -2.32
CA GLN A 202 -6.48 -30.45 -2.11
C GLN A 202 -7.19 -30.52 -0.75
N GLY A 203 -6.70 -29.80 0.28
CA GLY A 203 -7.33 -29.71 1.60
C GLY A 203 -8.39 -28.60 1.73
N ALA A 204 -8.31 -27.56 0.89
CA ALA A 204 -9.21 -26.41 0.88
C ALA A 204 -10.37 -26.52 -0.13
N MET A 205 -10.82 -27.75 -0.45
CA MET A 205 -11.94 -28.04 -1.37
C MET A 205 -13.32 -27.47 -0.95
N GLY A 206 -13.39 -26.68 0.11
CA GLY A 206 -14.63 -26.01 0.55
C GLY A 206 -14.82 -24.58 0.01
N SER A 207 -13.80 -23.92 -0.56
CA SER A 207 -13.94 -22.54 -1.08
C SER A 207 -13.49 -22.45 -2.55
N PRO A 208 -14.42 -22.51 -3.52
CA PRO A 208 -14.11 -22.55 -4.96
C PRO A 208 -13.42 -21.29 -5.53
N ASN A 209 -13.08 -20.29 -4.71
CA ASN A 209 -12.65 -18.97 -5.15
C ASN A 209 -11.26 -18.55 -4.66
N GLN A 210 -10.49 -19.44 -4.03
CA GLN A 210 -9.13 -19.14 -3.52
C GLN A 210 -8.01 -19.85 -4.30
N GLY A 211 -8.22 -20.09 -5.60
CA GLY A 211 -7.12 -20.43 -6.50
C GLY A 211 -6.18 -19.23 -6.66
N TYR A 212 -4.88 -19.50 -6.87
CA TYR A 212 -3.81 -18.52 -7.05
C TYR A 212 -4.26 -17.23 -7.74
N MET A 213 -4.07 -16.10 -7.06
CA MET A 213 -4.33 -14.80 -7.65
C MET A 213 -3.22 -14.36 -8.59
N LEU A 214 -2.05 -14.99 -8.57
CA LEU A 214 -0.97 -14.80 -9.52
C LEU A 214 -0.55 -16.15 -10.08
N GLY A 215 -0.35 -16.27 -11.40
CA GLY A 215 0.10 -17.53 -12.00
C GLY A 215 1.38 -18.04 -11.34
N SER A 216 1.59 -19.36 -11.31
CA SER A 216 2.71 -20.01 -10.60
C SER A 216 4.10 -19.50 -11.00
N ASP A 217 4.23 -18.92 -12.21
CA ASP A 217 5.50 -18.40 -12.69
C ASP A 217 5.88 -17.05 -12.08
N LEU A 218 4.91 -16.19 -11.77
CA LEU A 218 5.21 -14.88 -11.17
C LEU A 218 5.68 -15.04 -9.71
N VAL A 219 5.08 -15.99 -8.97
CA VAL A 219 5.43 -16.29 -7.57
C VAL A 219 6.85 -16.84 -7.43
N LYS A 220 7.51 -17.23 -8.53
CA LYS A 220 8.93 -17.60 -8.52
C LYS A 220 9.84 -16.43 -8.19
N TYR A 221 9.37 -15.21 -8.39
CA TYR A 221 10.12 -13.98 -8.10
C TYR A 221 9.74 -13.46 -6.72
N GLN A 222 10.71 -12.91 -5.99
CA GLN A 222 10.47 -12.34 -4.65
C GLN A 222 9.34 -11.31 -4.65
N PHE A 223 9.27 -10.43 -5.66
CA PHE A 223 8.18 -9.47 -5.78
C PHE A 223 6.82 -10.15 -5.97
N GLY A 224 6.74 -11.19 -6.82
CA GLY A 224 5.50 -11.93 -7.06
C GLY A 224 4.99 -12.65 -5.82
N ASP A 225 5.88 -13.27 -5.04
CA ASP A 225 5.56 -13.88 -3.75
C ASP A 225 5.05 -12.83 -2.74
N CYS A 226 5.77 -11.72 -2.58
CA CYS A 226 5.34 -10.64 -1.70
C CYS A 226 4.00 -10.02 -2.13
N LEU A 227 3.78 -9.87 -3.44
CA LEU A 227 2.55 -9.30 -4.00
C LEU A 227 1.33 -10.18 -3.68
N GLU A 228 1.43 -11.49 -3.87
CA GLU A 228 0.36 -12.45 -3.53
C GLU A 228 0.01 -12.36 -2.04
N ARG A 229 1.03 -12.28 -1.17
CA ARG A 229 0.86 -12.16 0.27
C ARG A 229 0.20 -10.84 0.70
N VAL A 230 0.59 -9.72 0.08
CA VAL A 230 -0.04 -8.42 0.35
C VAL A 230 -1.51 -8.45 -0.07
N TRP A 231 -1.82 -9.00 -1.25
CA TRP A 231 -3.20 -9.17 -1.72
C TRP A 231 -4.04 -10.08 -0.82
N ALA A 232 -3.44 -11.10 -0.21
CA ALA A 232 -4.14 -12.03 0.67
C ALA A 232 -4.54 -11.42 2.03
N THR A 233 -3.74 -10.52 2.60
CA THR A 233 -3.92 -10.05 4.00
C THR A 233 -4.30 -8.58 4.17
N GLY A 234 -4.02 -7.72 3.19
CA GLY A 234 -4.48 -6.33 3.19
C GLY A 234 -3.83 -5.41 4.24
N LEU A 235 -4.46 -4.25 4.46
CA LEU A 235 -3.94 -3.16 5.29
C LEU A 235 -4.00 -3.47 6.80
N THR A 236 -4.99 -4.24 7.27
CA THR A 236 -5.08 -4.66 8.68
C THR A 236 -3.80 -5.35 9.15
N ASN A 237 -3.26 -6.28 8.36
CA ASN A 237 -2.01 -6.97 8.69
C ASN A 237 -0.84 -5.99 8.82
N THR A 238 -0.72 -5.05 7.88
CA THR A 238 0.29 -3.98 7.95
C THR A 238 0.17 -3.15 9.22
N LEU A 239 -1.04 -2.77 9.62
CA LEU A 239 -1.26 -1.99 10.83
C LEU A 239 -0.89 -2.77 12.10
N LEU A 240 -1.18 -4.07 12.13
CA LEU A 240 -0.72 -4.95 13.21
C LEU A 240 0.82 -5.05 13.23
N ARG A 241 1.49 -5.20 12.08
CA ARG A 241 2.96 -5.16 11.99
C ARG A 241 3.54 -3.82 12.46
N MET A 242 2.85 -2.70 12.23
CA MET A 242 3.27 -1.38 12.74
C MET A 242 3.16 -1.24 14.26
N ILE A 243 2.21 -1.95 14.89
CA ILE A 243 2.08 -2.02 16.35
C ILE A 243 3.27 -2.80 16.93
N GLU A 244 3.64 -3.91 16.29
CA GLU A 244 4.82 -4.73 16.62
C GLU A 244 6.17 -4.05 16.32
N GLY A 245 6.17 -2.93 15.58
CA GLY A 245 7.39 -2.27 15.13
C GLY A 245 8.10 -2.96 13.94
N LYS A 246 7.44 -3.92 13.29
CA LYS A 246 7.95 -4.62 12.09
C LYS A 246 7.66 -3.89 10.78
N ALA A 247 6.80 -2.88 10.80
CA ALA A 247 6.52 -2.02 9.66
C ALA A 247 6.51 -0.55 10.10
N GLY A 248 6.91 0.34 9.18
CA GLY A 248 7.08 1.76 9.44
C GLY A 248 6.30 2.66 8.50
N MET A 249 6.06 3.88 8.96
CA MET A 249 5.47 4.99 8.22
C MET A 249 6.05 6.28 8.80
N HIS A 250 6.28 7.31 7.98
CA HIS A 250 6.88 8.55 8.45
C HIS A 250 5.97 9.29 9.43
N ASP A 251 4.74 9.59 9.01
CA ASP A 251 3.69 10.10 9.87
C ASP A 251 2.50 9.13 9.86
N ILE A 252 2.13 8.61 11.04
CA ILE A 252 0.99 7.73 11.17
C ILE A 252 -0.33 8.47 10.95
N SER A 253 -0.35 9.81 11.08
CA SER A 253 -1.53 10.64 10.85
C SER A 253 -2.03 10.55 9.40
N ASP A 254 -1.17 10.14 8.47
CA ASP A 254 -1.44 9.93 7.04
C ASP A 254 -2.41 8.80 6.75
N LEU A 255 -2.69 7.91 7.71
CA LEU A 255 -3.68 6.86 7.53
C LEU A 255 -5.07 7.43 7.16
N ARG A 256 -5.34 8.71 7.48
CA ARG A 256 -6.55 9.41 7.02
C ARG A 256 -6.65 9.53 5.50
N TYR A 257 -5.53 9.58 4.78
CA TYR A 257 -5.50 9.66 3.33
C TYR A 257 -5.60 8.27 2.67
N ILE A 258 -5.14 7.23 3.36
CA ILE A 258 -5.28 5.83 2.94
C ILE A 258 -6.71 5.32 3.18
N MET A 259 -7.34 5.75 4.28
CA MET A 259 -8.72 5.41 4.66
C MET A 259 -9.60 6.66 4.73
N PRO A 260 -9.84 7.36 3.60
CA PRO A 260 -10.53 8.65 3.58
C PRO A 260 -11.95 8.62 4.18
N GLN A 261 -12.66 7.50 4.06
CA GLN A 261 -13.97 7.23 4.69
C GLN A 261 -13.94 7.33 6.22
N TYR A 262 -12.79 7.11 6.84
CA TYR A 262 -12.58 7.22 8.28
C TYR A 262 -11.70 8.41 8.67
N ALA A 263 -11.40 9.33 7.75
CA ALA A 263 -10.49 10.45 7.99
C ALA A 263 -10.84 11.25 9.26
N ALA A 264 -12.13 11.54 9.48
CA ALA A 264 -12.60 12.24 10.68
C ALA A 264 -12.37 11.44 11.98
N VAL A 265 -12.61 10.12 11.93
CA VAL A 265 -12.40 9.22 13.08
C VAL A 265 -10.92 9.09 13.38
N LEU A 266 -10.09 8.94 12.35
CA LEU A 266 -8.64 8.84 12.48
C LEU A 266 -8.03 10.15 12.98
N ARG A 267 -8.52 11.31 12.54
CA ARG A 267 -8.10 12.60 13.10
C ARG A 267 -8.42 12.70 14.59
N ALA A 268 -9.66 12.40 14.98
CA ALA A 268 -10.06 12.43 16.38
C ALA A 268 -9.30 11.41 17.25
N ALA A 269 -8.98 10.24 16.70
CA ALA A 269 -8.16 9.23 17.37
C ALA A 269 -6.72 9.73 17.53
N PHE A 270 -6.12 10.30 16.49
CA PHE A 270 -4.75 10.83 16.53
C PHE A 270 -4.59 11.92 17.61
N ASP A 271 -5.59 12.80 17.76
CA ASP A 271 -5.58 13.87 18.77
C ASP A 271 -5.71 13.37 20.22
N LYS A 272 -6.31 12.19 20.45
CA LYS A 272 -6.73 11.72 21.78
C LYS A 272 -6.01 10.45 22.26
N MET A 273 -5.61 9.59 21.34
CA MET A 273 -5.10 8.26 21.63
C MET A 273 -3.57 8.22 21.50
N PRO A 274 -2.87 7.48 22.38
CA PRO A 274 -1.47 7.14 22.16
C PRO A 274 -1.27 6.39 20.84
N ARG A 275 -0.03 6.40 20.32
CA ARG A 275 0.36 5.74 19.05
C ARG A 275 -0.23 4.33 18.89
N GLN A 276 -0.09 3.45 19.89
CA GLN A 276 -0.52 2.05 19.77
C GLN A 276 -2.05 1.92 19.74
N ASP A 277 -2.76 2.71 20.55
CA ASP A 277 -4.23 2.75 20.53
C ASP A 277 -4.75 3.36 19.21
N TYR A 278 -4.07 4.36 18.66
CA TYR A 278 -4.36 4.93 17.34
C TYR A 278 -4.21 3.87 16.23
N LEU A 279 -3.10 3.13 16.19
CA LEU A 279 -2.87 2.09 15.20
C LEU A 279 -3.84 0.91 15.35
N MET A 280 -4.19 0.52 16.58
CA MET A 280 -5.21 -0.50 16.82
C MET A 280 -6.59 -0.03 16.32
N THR A 281 -6.93 1.25 16.53
CA THR A 281 -8.14 1.85 15.98
C THR A 281 -8.15 1.77 14.45
N ALA A 282 -7.06 2.15 13.80
CA ALA A 282 -6.91 2.02 12.35
C ALA A 282 -7.04 0.56 11.88
N ALA A 283 -6.45 -0.40 12.59
CA ALA A 283 -6.50 -1.82 12.24
C ALA A 283 -7.94 -2.36 12.29
N ILE A 284 -8.70 -1.99 13.33
CA ILE A 284 -10.12 -2.32 13.49
C ILE A 284 -10.93 -1.71 12.34
N LEU A 285 -10.75 -0.42 12.06
CA LEU A 285 -11.47 0.28 10.99
C LEU A 285 -11.18 -0.31 9.60
N SER A 286 -9.91 -0.61 9.31
CA SER A 286 -9.51 -1.27 8.07
C SER A 286 -10.14 -2.66 7.91
N ALA A 287 -10.22 -3.43 9.00
CA ALA A 287 -10.81 -4.76 8.96
C ALA A 287 -12.35 -4.73 8.78
N ILE A 288 -13.03 -3.69 9.28
CA ILE A 288 -14.48 -3.49 9.06
C ILE A 288 -14.82 -3.39 7.58
N GLU A 289 -13.92 -2.85 6.75
CA GLU A 289 -14.17 -2.71 5.31
C GLU A 289 -14.17 -4.04 4.56
N SER A 290 -13.49 -5.04 5.11
CA SER A 290 -13.36 -6.34 4.46
C SER A 290 -14.62 -7.20 4.58
N ASP A 291 -15.57 -6.83 5.46
CA ASP A 291 -16.80 -7.58 5.79
C ASP A 291 -16.57 -9.09 6.13
N GLN A 292 -15.31 -9.50 6.40
CA GLN A 292 -14.91 -10.90 6.58
C GLN A 292 -13.84 -11.06 7.67
N GLU A 293 -13.63 -12.31 8.09
CA GLU A 293 -12.44 -12.70 8.85
C GLU A 293 -11.18 -12.38 8.03
N VAL A 294 -10.36 -11.47 8.53
CA VAL A 294 -9.13 -11.06 7.84
C VAL A 294 -8.02 -12.02 8.20
N VAL A 295 -7.45 -12.71 7.22
CA VAL A 295 -6.20 -13.44 7.42
C VAL A 295 -5.08 -12.41 7.57
N VAL A 296 -4.35 -12.48 8.68
CA VAL A 296 -3.25 -11.54 8.98
C VAL A 296 -1.89 -12.24 9.06
N SER A 297 -1.82 -13.54 8.76
CA SER A 297 -0.57 -14.30 8.69
C SER A 297 -0.11 -14.52 7.26
N ASP A 298 0.99 -13.88 6.88
CA ASP A 298 1.77 -14.20 5.68
C ASP A 298 3.27 -14.43 5.97
N GLU A 299 3.69 -14.17 7.21
CA GLU A 299 4.99 -14.48 7.83
C GLU A 299 4.74 -14.75 9.33
N THR A 300 5.78 -14.91 10.15
CA THR A 300 5.69 -15.05 11.62
C THR A 300 5.10 -13.78 12.28
N PHE A 301 3.81 -13.55 12.07
CA PHE A 301 2.99 -12.77 12.98
C PHE A 301 2.85 -13.62 14.25
N ALA A 302 3.65 -13.31 15.24
CA ALA A 302 3.61 -13.98 16.52
C ALA A 302 2.68 -13.16 17.42
N SER A 303 1.42 -13.58 17.58
CA SER A 303 0.46 -12.87 18.44
C SER A 303 0.95 -12.66 19.88
N THR A 304 1.97 -13.42 20.29
CA THR A 304 2.68 -13.31 21.56
C THR A 304 3.47 -12.01 21.73
N SER A 305 3.71 -11.25 20.66
CA SER A 305 4.35 -9.93 20.70
C SER A 305 3.42 -8.83 21.23
N LEU A 306 2.09 -9.04 21.13
CA LEU A 306 1.09 -8.07 21.57
C LEU A 306 0.79 -8.30 23.06
N SER A 307 1.15 -7.32 23.88
CA SER A 307 0.92 -7.35 25.32
C SER A 307 -0.07 -6.27 25.75
N ALA A 308 -0.83 -6.55 26.82
CA ALA A 308 -1.92 -5.68 27.26
C ALA A 308 -1.43 -4.30 27.72
N ASP A 309 -0.21 -4.22 28.22
CA ASP A 309 0.45 -2.98 28.65
C ASP A 309 0.85 -2.06 27.49
N MET A 310 0.80 -2.52 26.24
CA MET A 310 1.03 -1.67 25.07
C MET A 310 -0.10 -0.66 24.83
N PHE A 311 -1.29 -0.90 25.38
CA PHE A 311 -2.52 -0.17 25.08
C PHE A 311 -3.07 0.53 26.33
N LYS A 312 -3.53 1.77 26.18
CA LYS A 312 -4.19 2.51 27.27
C LYS A 312 -5.71 2.48 27.16
N TRP A 313 -6.23 2.41 25.94
CA TRP A 313 -7.68 2.43 25.67
C TRP A 313 -8.21 1.03 25.41
N TYR A 314 -7.41 0.18 24.76
CA TYR A 314 -7.78 -1.18 24.44
C TYR A 314 -7.37 -2.16 25.53
N GLY A 315 -8.28 -3.05 25.91
CA GLY A 315 -7.96 -4.22 26.71
C GLY A 315 -7.59 -5.38 25.79
N PHE A 316 -6.48 -6.07 26.10
CA PHE A 316 -6.01 -7.21 25.32
C PHE A 316 -5.96 -8.47 26.21
N ASN A 317 -7.05 -9.25 26.18
CA ASN A 317 -7.25 -10.35 27.12
C ASN A 317 -7.04 -11.69 26.44
N LYS A 318 -6.02 -12.45 26.86
CA LYS A 318 -5.82 -13.82 26.41
C LYS A 318 -6.95 -14.70 26.94
N VAL A 319 -7.62 -15.43 26.06
CA VAL A 319 -8.66 -16.38 26.45
C VAL A 319 -7.99 -17.60 27.09
N PRO A 320 -8.32 -17.95 28.34
CA PRO A 320 -7.80 -19.16 28.97
C PRO A 320 -8.14 -20.39 28.13
N ARG A 321 -7.16 -21.27 27.94
CA ARG A 321 -7.41 -22.56 27.26
C ARG A 321 -8.28 -23.42 28.15
N SER A 322 -9.31 -24.03 27.57
CA SER A 322 -10.02 -25.11 28.27
C SER A 322 -9.08 -26.31 28.46
N GLU A 323 -9.27 -27.12 29.51
CA GLU A 323 -8.46 -28.34 29.75
C GLU A 323 -8.48 -29.30 28.54
N ARG A 324 -9.59 -29.33 27.79
CA ARG A 324 -9.72 -30.11 26.54
C ARG A 324 -8.89 -29.57 25.36
N GLN A 325 -8.36 -28.35 25.48
CA GLN A 325 -7.54 -27.67 24.47
C GLN A 325 -6.09 -27.46 24.96
N ALA A 326 -5.66 -28.13 26.04
CA ALA A 326 -4.31 -27.95 26.58
C ALA A 326 -3.19 -28.28 25.58
N THR A 327 -3.45 -29.19 24.63
CA THR A 327 -2.55 -29.55 23.52
C THR A 327 -2.71 -28.69 22.27
N SER A 328 -3.74 -27.83 22.21
CA SER A 328 -3.94 -26.92 21.10
C SER A 328 -2.89 -25.80 21.16
N THR A 329 -2.27 -25.49 20.04
CA THR A 329 -1.38 -24.34 19.91
C THR A 329 -2.10 -23.06 19.48
N ILE A 330 -3.43 -23.12 19.42
CA ILE A 330 -4.27 -21.95 19.16
C ILE A 330 -4.18 -21.01 20.35
N HIS A 331 -3.83 -19.76 20.05
CA HIS A 331 -3.85 -18.63 20.96
C HIS A 331 -5.00 -17.71 20.54
N GLN A 332 -5.88 -17.37 21.48
CA GLN A 332 -6.98 -16.47 21.23
C GLN A 332 -6.91 -15.27 22.17
N TYR A 333 -7.13 -14.08 21.61
CA TYR A 333 -7.16 -12.82 22.32
C TYR A 333 -8.47 -12.09 22.04
N ILE A 334 -9.10 -11.59 23.09
CA ILE A 334 -10.28 -10.72 23.03
C ILE A 334 -9.80 -9.29 23.21
N ILE A 335 -10.13 -8.45 22.22
CA ILE A 335 -9.79 -7.04 22.21
C ILE A 335 -11.03 -6.26 22.61
N THR A 336 -10.93 -5.48 23.68
CA THR A 336 -12.03 -4.67 24.21
C THR A 336 -11.71 -3.18 24.13
N LEU A 337 -12.72 -2.35 23.94
CA LEU A 337 -12.64 -0.89 24.12
C LEU A 337 -13.59 -0.52 25.25
N GLY A 338 -13.03 -0.17 26.41
CA GLY A 338 -13.77 -0.16 27.67
C GLY A 338 -14.30 -1.57 27.98
N LYS A 339 -15.63 -1.70 28.14
CA LYS A 339 -16.31 -2.99 28.40
C LYS A 339 -16.79 -3.73 27.15
N THR A 340 -16.61 -3.14 25.96
CA THR A 340 -17.18 -3.67 24.72
C THR A 340 -16.14 -4.46 23.94
N ILE A 341 -16.46 -5.68 23.52
CA ILE A 341 -15.62 -6.46 22.62
C ILE A 341 -15.68 -5.80 21.23
N VAL A 342 -14.52 -5.46 20.68
CA VAL A 342 -14.40 -4.80 19.36
C VAL A 342 -13.72 -5.70 18.33
N ALA A 343 -12.83 -6.60 18.77
CA ALA A 343 -12.17 -7.55 17.88
C ALA A 343 -11.73 -8.82 18.61
N ARG A 344 -11.39 -9.84 17.84
CA ARG A 344 -10.74 -11.08 18.30
C ARG A 344 -9.56 -11.38 17.39
N LEU A 345 -8.44 -11.73 17.98
CA LEU A 345 -7.27 -12.23 17.27
C LEU A 345 -7.11 -13.72 17.61
N VAL A 346 -7.07 -14.57 16.58
CA VAL A 346 -6.87 -16.01 16.73
C VAL A 346 -5.62 -16.39 15.96
N ASP A 347 -4.64 -16.95 16.65
CA ASP A 347 -3.35 -17.38 16.10
C ASP A 347 -3.21 -18.90 16.28
N ASP A 348 -3.26 -19.63 15.18
CA ASP A 348 -3.09 -21.08 15.12
C ASP A 348 -1.69 -21.44 14.64
N THR A 349 -0.75 -21.59 15.58
CA THR A 349 0.66 -21.83 15.27
C THR A 349 0.99 -23.25 14.79
N ASN A 350 0.08 -24.22 14.92
CA ASN A 350 0.26 -25.58 14.38
C ASN A 350 -0.36 -25.77 13.01
N SER A 351 -1.28 -24.90 12.59
CA SER A 351 -1.72 -24.90 11.21
C SER A 351 -0.53 -24.54 10.34
N SER A 352 0.00 -25.51 9.59
CA SER A 352 0.82 -25.23 8.43
C SER A 352 -0.10 -24.54 7.41
N GLY A 353 -0.22 -23.22 7.52
CA GLY A 353 -0.96 -22.42 6.58
C GLY A 353 -0.37 -22.51 5.17
N PHE A 354 -1.03 -21.85 4.22
CA PHE A 354 -0.64 -21.75 2.81
C PHE A 354 0.84 -21.40 2.59
N TRP A 355 1.49 -20.74 3.58
CA TRP A 355 2.88 -20.29 3.56
C TRP A 355 3.83 -21.04 4.49
N GLY A 356 3.40 -22.15 5.11
CA GLY A 356 4.21 -22.88 6.10
C GLY A 356 4.37 -22.16 7.44
N HIS A 357 3.56 -21.14 7.67
CA HIS A 357 3.49 -20.38 8.93
C HIS A 357 2.11 -20.57 9.57
N GLY A 358 2.05 -20.39 10.89
CA GLY A 358 0.80 -20.39 11.66
C GLY A 358 -0.24 -19.46 11.04
N ARG A 359 -1.52 -19.88 11.05
CA ARG A 359 -2.62 -19.06 10.56
C ARG A 359 -3.11 -18.11 11.65
N ALA A 360 -2.92 -16.82 11.45
CA ALA A 360 -3.48 -15.77 12.29
C ALA A 360 -4.66 -15.10 11.57
N THR A 361 -5.75 -14.88 12.31
CA THR A 361 -6.99 -14.26 11.84
C THR A 361 -7.42 -13.15 12.78
N PHE A 362 -7.89 -12.04 12.19
CA PHE A 362 -8.39 -10.87 12.90
C PHE A 362 -9.88 -10.68 12.58
N GLN A 363 -10.72 -10.89 13.58
CA GLN A 363 -12.18 -10.90 13.46
C GLN A 363 -12.76 -9.67 14.15
N ILE A 364 -13.58 -8.89 13.44
CA ILE A 364 -14.22 -7.70 14.00
C ILE A 364 -15.60 -8.02 14.58
N ALA A 365 -15.87 -7.50 15.78
CA ALA A 365 -17.18 -7.61 16.40
C ALA A 365 -18.21 -6.68 15.73
N ILE A 366 -19.46 -7.14 15.65
CA ILE A 366 -20.57 -6.32 15.15
C ILE A 366 -20.68 -5.05 16.01
N GLY A 367 -20.68 -3.88 15.36
CA GLY A 367 -20.77 -2.59 16.03
C GLY A 367 -19.44 -2.03 16.56
N ALA A 368 -18.29 -2.65 16.25
CA ALA A 368 -16.97 -2.12 16.63
C ALA A 368 -16.76 -0.67 16.17
N GLU A 369 -17.18 -0.32 14.95
CA GLU A 369 -17.14 1.04 14.39
C GLU A 369 -17.87 2.05 15.31
N LYS A 370 -19.06 1.67 15.78
CA LYS A 370 -19.88 2.50 16.68
C LYS A 370 -19.22 2.65 18.04
N SER A 371 -18.61 1.59 18.56
CA SER A 371 -17.88 1.61 19.82
C SER A 371 -16.67 2.56 19.75
N VAL A 372 -15.91 2.51 18.65
CA VAL A 372 -14.79 3.43 18.40
C VAL A 372 -15.27 4.88 18.36
N CYS A 373 -16.30 5.17 17.55
CA CYS A 373 -16.85 6.53 17.45
C CYS A 373 -17.35 7.04 18.81
N SER A 374 -18.06 6.20 19.56
CA SER A 374 -18.58 6.54 20.89
C SER A 374 -17.45 6.83 21.88
N ALA A 375 -16.37 6.04 21.88
CA ALA A 375 -15.21 6.25 22.75
C ALA A 375 -14.50 7.58 22.43
N LEU A 376 -14.51 7.99 21.16
CA LEU A 376 -13.95 9.27 20.72
C LEU A 376 -14.90 10.47 20.93
N GLY A 377 -16.11 10.24 21.46
CA GLY A 377 -17.13 11.28 21.63
C GLY A 377 -17.73 11.77 20.31
N MET A 378 -17.71 10.93 19.27
CA MET A 378 -18.24 11.24 17.95
C MET A 378 -19.65 10.65 17.79
N ALA A 379 -20.55 11.39 17.13
CA ALA A 379 -21.84 10.86 16.74
C ALA A 379 -21.65 9.76 15.68
N THR A 380 -22.35 8.63 15.78
CA THR A 380 -22.16 7.50 14.84
C THR A 380 -22.50 7.86 13.39
N ALA A 381 -23.32 8.90 13.19
CA ALA A 381 -23.68 9.44 11.89
C ALA A 381 -22.53 10.23 11.21
N SER A 382 -21.43 10.52 11.92
CA SER A 382 -20.28 11.26 11.36
C SER A 382 -19.43 10.42 10.41
N VAL A 383 -19.59 9.08 10.42
CA VAL A 383 -18.95 8.24 9.41
C VAL A 383 -19.82 8.26 8.16
N GLN A 384 -19.38 9.02 7.16
CA GLN A 384 -19.96 8.95 5.82
C GLN A 384 -19.57 7.62 5.17
N ARG A 385 -20.15 6.52 5.65
CA ARG A 385 -20.36 5.37 4.77
C ARG A 385 -21.36 5.86 3.73
N LYS A 386 -20.86 6.37 2.60
CA LYS A 386 -21.55 6.12 1.34
C LYS A 386 -21.68 4.61 1.32
N LYS A 387 -22.82 4.07 1.79
CA LYS A 387 -23.14 2.66 1.65
C LYS A 387 -22.80 2.39 0.21
N ALA A 388 -21.74 1.64 -0.04
CA ALA A 388 -21.42 1.14 -1.36
C ALA A 388 -22.60 0.24 -1.67
N ARG A 389 -23.66 0.87 -2.20
CA ARG A 389 -25.01 0.36 -2.40
C ARG A 389 -24.79 -1.00 -3.01
N GLY A 390 -25.11 -2.04 -2.24
CA GLY A 390 -24.57 -3.38 -2.37
C GLY A 390 -23.80 -3.55 -3.68
N ARG A 391 -22.46 -3.51 -3.63
CA ARG A 391 -21.67 -4.22 -4.63
C ARG A 391 -22.11 -5.67 -4.49
N ARG A 392 -23.24 -6.02 -5.14
CA ARG A 392 -23.52 -7.35 -5.64
C ARG A 392 -22.18 -7.75 -6.19
N LYS A 393 -21.52 -8.77 -5.61
CA LYS A 393 -20.34 -9.38 -6.20
C LYS A 393 -20.62 -9.36 -7.70
N PRO A 394 -19.89 -8.57 -8.51
CA PRO A 394 -20.22 -8.43 -9.91
C PRO A 394 -20.39 -9.85 -10.39
N LYS A 395 -21.59 -10.20 -10.88
CA LYS A 395 -21.84 -11.56 -11.36
C LYS A 395 -20.70 -11.82 -12.30
N GLU A 396 -19.75 -12.64 -11.86
CA GLU A 396 -18.55 -12.92 -12.61
C GLU A 396 -19.09 -13.52 -13.89
N LYS A 397 -19.01 -12.74 -14.98
CA LYS A 397 -19.36 -13.27 -16.28
C LYS A 397 -18.32 -14.35 -16.51
N LYS A 398 -18.66 -15.59 -16.19
CA LYS A 398 -17.90 -16.79 -16.55
C LYS A 398 -17.53 -16.64 -18.03
N GLY A 399 -16.25 -16.40 -18.31
CA GLY A 399 -15.75 -16.35 -19.68
C GLY A 399 -14.95 -15.11 -20.11
N VAL A 400 -14.79 -14.06 -19.30
CA VAL A 400 -13.83 -12.99 -19.67
C VAL A 400 -12.49 -13.23 -18.98
N ARG A 401 -11.61 -14.00 -19.65
CA ARG A 401 -10.16 -13.99 -19.37
C ARG A 401 -9.63 -12.62 -19.77
N TRP A 402 -9.46 -11.74 -18.79
CA TRP A 402 -8.78 -10.48 -19.01
C TRP A 402 -7.29 -10.77 -19.00
N LEU A 403 -6.67 -10.74 -20.18
CA LEU A 403 -5.22 -10.83 -20.37
C LEU A 403 -4.55 -9.70 -19.58
N ARG A 404 -4.08 -10.02 -18.37
CA ARG A 404 -3.26 -9.10 -17.59
C ARG A 404 -1.82 -9.34 -17.93
N THR A 405 -1.10 -8.26 -18.23
CA THR A 405 0.34 -8.31 -18.41
C THR A 405 1.01 -7.87 -17.11
N PHE A 406 1.74 -8.79 -16.49
CA PHE A 406 2.67 -8.45 -15.41
C PHE A 406 4.08 -8.54 -15.96
N THR A 407 4.91 -7.55 -15.65
CA THR A 407 6.32 -7.57 -16.04
C THR A 407 7.18 -7.40 -14.80
N ILE A 408 8.25 -8.19 -14.71
CA ILE A 408 9.31 -8.01 -13.72
C ILE A 408 10.58 -7.67 -14.50
N ALA A 409 11.17 -6.52 -14.22
CA ALA A 409 12.36 -6.02 -14.89
C ALA A 409 13.47 -5.68 -13.89
N SER A 410 14.71 -5.89 -14.33
CA SER A 410 15.93 -5.48 -13.64
C SER A 410 16.63 -4.39 -14.45
N VAL A 411 17.10 -3.34 -13.78
CA VAL A 411 17.75 -2.18 -14.42
C VAL A 411 19.17 -2.02 -13.91
N ASP A 412 20.08 -1.78 -14.84
CA ASP A 412 21.42 -1.28 -14.58
C ASP A 412 21.36 0.24 -14.69
N LEU A 413 21.49 0.93 -13.55
CA LEU A 413 21.39 2.39 -13.47
C LEU A 413 22.62 3.07 -14.09
N ASP A 414 23.79 2.43 -14.02
CA ASP A 414 25.03 2.98 -14.56
C ASP A 414 25.01 2.92 -16.08
N ALA A 415 24.53 1.81 -16.64
CA ALA A 415 24.39 1.62 -18.08
C ALA A 415 23.05 2.13 -18.66
N GLU A 416 22.15 2.66 -17.82
CA GLU A 416 20.80 3.12 -18.18
C GLU A 416 19.97 2.15 -19.01
N ARG A 417 20.03 0.87 -18.70
CA ARG A 417 19.39 -0.16 -19.53
C ARG A 417 18.73 -1.25 -18.72
N ILE A 418 17.75 -1.89 -19.36
CA ILE A 418 17.13 -3.10 -18.85
C ILE A 418 18.13 -4.24 -19.03
N VAL A 419 18.43 -4.93 -17.93
CA VAL A 419 19.33 -6.09 -17.90
C VAL A 419 18.54 -7.37 -18.15
N ASP A 420 17.38 -7.47 -17.52
CA ASP A 420 16.48 -8.62 -17.63
C ASP A 420 15.04 -8.12 -17.55
N SER A 421 14.14 -8.80 -18.27
CA SER A 421 12.71 -8.51 -18.24
C SER A 421 11.93 -9.77 -18.58
N THR A 422 11.05 -10.17 -17.67
CA THR A 422 10.15 -11.30 -17.88
C THR A 422 8.71 -10.82 -17.81
N THR A 423 7.93 -11.17 -18.84
CA THR A 423 6.53 -10.76 -18.96
C THR A 423 5.61 -11.97 -18.88
N PHE A 424 4.59 -11.87 -18.03
CA PHE A 424 3.59 -12.90 -17.76
C PHE A 424 2.24 -12.46 -18.31
N LEU A 425 1.64 -13.28 -19.17
CA LEU A 425 0.29 -13.09 -19.69
C LEU A 425 -0.68 -13.97 -18.88
N ARG A 426 -1.79 -13.40 -18.41
CA ARG A 426 -2.76 -14.11 -17.56
C ARG A 426 -4.15 -14.24 -18.14
#